data_AF-A0A952AXA5-F1
#
_entry.id   AF-A0A952AXA5-F1
#
_cell.length_a   1.000
_cell.length_b   1.000
_cell.length_c   1.000
_cell.angle_alpha   90.00
_cell.angle_beta   90.00
_cell.angle_gamma   90.00
#
_symmetry.space_group_name_H-M   'P 1'
#
loop_
_entity.id
_entity.type
_entity.pdbx_description
1 polymer ?
#
loop_
_entity_poly.entity_id
_entity_poly.type
_entity_poly.pdbx_seq_one_letter_code
_entity_poly.pdbx_strand_id
1 'polypeptide(L)'
;MIKEVLTQDISENKIEHKEFPIDPFDRMDRILGGAINMGPKSVLMMLLPNFGGYISTRDLGDRFRQVIGNSDPYFSSVRNDVLAAYCDQSLNSVGLVAKIYKASPTDSAYGFSLTEAGDKYGKRSAALALKFEFDNSDISLYSIIGQTATTSKKDHRAPGLRARILIELNNSGNTAIDIPTLAQRLGRNIETVTQALKILEDQDCLKKQSGGSIYQFAKDNVDKTPVYKRYSKLSEAIYKFIQEVRNKKDFLSLEELISEVSPQFEGTWNKTNLINAIRLIMNDFVRQGVFLENKSGKKGSTNFYNISQKGSLIVNNFLNPLYLLMIDDVTITESFDRQVVEIVEKNLKAYAEAAVRRYSPYSKGQARKEKGGIITKIVELLTKFGKSGATMEDIIEAIGCSKRKTISKYLEIMEQEDYIEIMKTANPKEYRYRIKKAS
;
A
#
# COMPACT_ATOMS: atom_id res chain seq x y z
N MET A 1 -2.63 -29.96 6.12
CA MET A 1 -3.77 -30.81 6.56
C MET A 1 -4.64 -29.96 7.48
N ILE A 2 -5.70 -29.36 6.93
CA ILE A 2 -6.71 -28.61 7.69
C ILE A 2 -7.82 -29.62 8.02
N LYS A 3 -8.13 -29.80 9.30
CA LYS A 3 -9.20 -30.71 9.77
C LYS A 3 -10.56 -30.27 9.26
N GLU A 4 -11.41 -31.25 8.97
CA GLU A 4 -12.81 -31.10 8.54
C GLU A 4 -13.58 -30.07 9.36
N VAL A 5 -14.34 -29.25 8.64
CA VAL A 5 -15.19 -28.19 9.17
C VAL A 5 -16.38 -28.85 9.87
N LEU A 6 -16.50 -28.66 11.18
CA LEU A 6 -17.77 -28.86 11.88
C LEU A 6 -18.69 -27.69 11.49
N THR A 7 -19.42 -27.86 10.40
CA THR A 7 -20.49 -26.94 9.98
C THR A 7 -21.65 -27.12 10.95
N GLN A 8 -21.90 -26.14 11.82
CA GLN A 8 -23.10 -26.12 12.66
C GLN A 8 -24.25 -25.48 11.88
N ASP A 9 -25.42 -26.11 11.95
CA ASP A 9 -26.63 -25.70 11.24
C ASP A 9 -27.11 -24.31 11.70
N ILE A 10 -27.59 -23.49 10.77
CA ILE A 10 -27.84 -22.04 10.97
C ILE A 10 -29.28 -21.77 11.47
N SER A 11 -30.15 -22.79 11.52
CA SER A 11 -31.61 -22.64 11.63
C SER A 11 -32.15 -21.90 12.88
N GLU A 12 -31.35 -21.73 13.94
CA GLU A 12 -31.78 -21.06 15.18
C GLU A 12 -31.08 -19.71 15.45
N ASN A 13 -30.17 -19.27 14.57
CA ASN A 13 -29.37 -18.06 14.81
C ASN A 13 -29.92 -16.84 14.08
N LYS A 14 -29.86 -15.67 14.74
CA LYS A 14 -30.12 -14.38 14.07
C LYS A 14 -28.91 -14.03 13.19
N ILE A 15 -29.17 -13.75 11.92
CA ILE A 15 -28.18 -13.37 10.91
C ILE A 15 -28.37 -11.90 10.57
N GLU A 16 -27.30 -11.11 10.62
CA GLU A 16 -27.31 -9.71 10.22
C GLU A 16 -26.27 -9.45 9.13
N HIS A 17 -26.70 -8.92 8.00
CA HIS A 17 -25.82 -8.44 6.93
C HIS A 17 -26.41 -7.21 6.24
N LYS A 18 -25.57 -6.52 5.47
CA LYS A 18 -25.99 -5.43 4.60
C LYS A 18 -26.16 -5.93 3.18
N GLU A 19 -26.94 -5.19 2.40
CA GLU A 19 -27.04 -5.43 0.96
C GLU A 19 -25.72 -5.12 0.25
N PHE A 20 -25.44 -5.91 -0.78
CA PHE A 20 -24.31 -5.70 -1.67
C PHE A 20 -24.80 -5.07 -2.98
N PRO A 21 -24.08 -4.10 -3.58
CA PRO A 21 -24.55 -3.43 -4.80
C PRO A 21 -24.69 -4.36 -6.00
N ILE A 22 -25.52 -3.94 -6.95
CA ILE A 22 -25.72 -4.63 -8.22
C ILE A 22 -24.76 -4.11 -9.30
N ASP A 23 -24.52 -2.80 -9.35
CA ASP A 23 -23.63 -2.19 -10.35
C ASP A 23 -22.17 -2.65 -10.19
N PRO A 24 -21.49 -3.11 -11.25
CA PRO A 24 -20.11 -3.62 -11.16
C PRO A 24 -19.09 -2.62 -10.58
N PHE A 25 -19.20 -1.33 -10.91
CA PHE A 25 -18.29 -0.33 -10.37
C PHE A 25 -18.55 -0.06 -8.89
N ASP A 26 -19.82 -0.05 -8.48
CA ASP A 26 -20.16 0.09 -7.06
C ASP A 26 -19.75 -1.15 -6.25
N ARG A 27 -19.85 -2.35 -6.82
CA ARG A 27 -19.30 -3.58 -6.23
C ARG A 27 -17.79 -3.46 -6.02
N MET A 28 -17.05 -3.05 -7.05
CA MET A 28 -15.61 -2.84 -6.97
C MET A 28 -15.24 -1.79 -5.91
N ASP A 29 -15.93 -0.65 -5.89
CA ASP A 29 -15.74 0.41 -4.90
C ASP A 29 -15.99 -0.09 -3.47
N ARG A 30 -17.01 -0.93 -3.25
CA ARG A 30 -17.29 -1.54 -1.94
C ARG A 30 -16.23 -2.54 -1.54
N ILE A 31 -15.75 -3.36 -2.46
CA ILE A 31 -14.70 -4.36 -2.21
C ILE A 31 -13.38 -3.69 -1.84
N LEU A 32 -12.92 -2.74 -2.67
CA LEU A 32 -11.71 -1.97 -2.41
C LEU A 32 -11.86 -1.09 -1.17
N GLY A 33 -13.04 -0.52 -1.00
CA GLY A 33 -13.35 0.36 0.10
C GLY A 33 -13.57 -0.34 1.43
N GLY A 34 -13.88 -1.65 1.45
CA GLY A 34 -14.16 -2.39 2.69
C GLY A 34 -13.05 -3.36 3.10
N ALA A 35 -12.49 -4.07 2.13
CA ALA A 35 -11.97 -5.41 2.42
C ALA A 35 -10.60 -5.69 1.80
N ILE A 36 -10.48 -5.55 0.48
CA ILE A 36 -9.51 -6.37 -0.27
C ILE A 36 -8.17 -5.70 -0.56
N ASN A 37 -8.06 -4.40 -0.34
CA ASN A 37 -6.78 -3.69 -0.45
C ASN A 37 -5.94 -3.72 0.83
N MET A 38 -6.31 -4.55 1.82
CA MET A 38 -5.60 -4.74 3.08
C MET A 38 -5.28 -6.22 3.27
N GLY A 39 -4.00 -6.60 3.21
CA GLY A 39 -3.55 -7.98 3.38
C GLY A 39 -4.25 -8.77 4.50
N PRO A 40 -4.25 -8.27 5.76
CA PRO A 40 -4.94 -8.95 6.88
C PRO A 40 -6.43 -9.22 6.65
N LYS A 41 -7.15 -8.31 5.98
CA LYS A 41 -8.58 -8.48 5.71
C LYS A 41 -8.83 -9.47 4.56
N SER A 42 -7.96 -9.47 3.55
CA SER A 42 -7.98 -10.47 2.49
C SER A 42 -7.71 -11.87 3.06
N VAL A 43 -6.76 -12.00 3.99
CA VAL A 43 -6.53 -13.27 4.71
C VAL A 43 -7.76 -13.70 5.52
N LEU A 44 -8.40 -12.79 6.25
CA LEU A 44 -9.64 -13.11 6.97
C LEU A 44 -10.74 -13.61 6.03
N MET A 45 -10.92 -12.95 4.88
CA MET A 45 -11.90 -13.37 3.87
C MET A 45 -11.66 -14.81 3.39
N MET A 46 -10.39 -15.19 3.18
CA MET A 46 -10.03 -16.56 2.78
C MET A 46 -10.21 -17.60 3.89
N LEU A 47 -10.31 -17.18 5.15
CA LEU A 47 -10.47 -18.06 6.32
C LEU A 47 -11.94 -18.27 6.71
N LEU A 48 -12.83 -17.41 6.23
CA LEU A 48 -14.26 -17.58 6.46
C LEU A 48 -14.79 -18.77 5.66
N PRO A 49 -15.70 -19.57 6.23
CA PRO A 49 -16.34 -20.65 5.50
C PRO A 49 -17.21 -20.10 4.37
N ASN A 50 -17.40 -20.91 3.33
CA ASN A 50 -18.29 -20.61 2.21
C ASN A 50 -19.72 -20.31 2.70
N PHE A 51 -20.53 -19.72 1.82
CA PHE A 51 -21.92 -19.40 2.11
C PHE A 51 -22.68 -20.61 2.66
N GLY A 52 -23.46 -20.40 3.72
CA GLY A 52 -24.17 -21.47 4.44
C GLY A 52 -23.39 -22.10 5.60
N GLY A 53 -22.09 -21.78 5.77
CA GLY A 53 -21.30 -22.13 6.96
C GLY A 53 -20.97 -20.90 7.82
N TYR A 54 -20.56 -21.10 9.08
CA TYR A 54 -20.06 -20.01 9.93
C TYR A 54 -18.88 -20.44 10.80
N ILE A 55 -18.11 -19.47 11.29
CA ILE A 55 -16.97 -19.69 12.19
C ILE A 55 -17.07 -18.78 13.41
N SER A 56 -16.75 -19.32 14.59
CA SER A 56 -16.72 -18.52 15.82
C SER A 56 -15.59 -17.50 15.79
N THR A 57 -15.76 -16.37 16.49
CA THR A 57 -14.70 -15.35 16.60
C THR A 57 -13.39 -15.90 17.16
N ARG A 58 -13.47 -16.88 18.07
CA ARG A 58 -12.30 -17.53 18.66
C ARG A 58 -11.56 -18.38 17.62
N ASP A 59 -12.27 -19.26 16.92
CA ASP A 59 -11.68 -20.17 15.95
C ASP A 59 -11.10 -19.41 14.76
N LEU A 60 -11.77 -18.33 14.33
CA LEU A 60 -11.25 -17.44 13.30
C LEU A 60 -9.92 -16.81 13.72
N GLY A 61 -9.81 -16.35 14.96
CA GLY A 61 -8.57 -15.79 15.50
C GLY A 61 -7.44 -16.82 15.58
N ASP A 62 -7.75 -18.05 15.99
CA ASP A 62 -6.76 -19.12 16.07
C ASP A 62 -6.26 -19.54 14.68
N ARG A 63 -7.16 -19.67 13.69
CA ARG A 63 -6.78 -19.94 12.30
C ARG A 63 -5.98 -18.81 11.68
N PHE A 64 -6.34 -17.56 11.93
CA PHE A 64 -5.63 -16.39 11.44
C PHE A 64 -4.18 -16.37 11.93
N ARG A 65 -3.97 -16.56 13.24
CA ARG A 65 -2.63 -16.65 13.83
C ARG A 65 -1.86 -17.87 13.33
N GLN A 66 -2.52 -19.00 13.09
CA GLN A 66 -1.88 -20.19 12.53
C GLN A 66 -1.37 -19.96 11.09
N VAL A 67 -2.17 -19.30 10.26
CA VAL A 67 -1.84 -19.03 8.85
C VAL A 67 -0.72 -18.00 8.72
N ILE A 68 -0.73 -16.93 9.53
CA ILE A 68 0.35 -15.93 9.51
C ILE A 68 1.59 -16.45 10.25
N GLY A 69 1.40 -17.30 11.25
CA GLY A 69 2.48 -17.86 12.05
C GLY A 69 3.33 -16.76 12.72
N ASN A 70 4.64 -16.98 12.74
CA ASN A 70 5.62 -16.05 13.32
C ASN A 70 6.22 -15.08 12.28
N SER A 71 5.64 -14.98 11.08
CA SER A 71 6.22 -14.17 10.00
C SER A 71 6.21 -12.66 10.29
N ASP A 72 5.27 -12.22 11.12
CA ASP A 72 5.13 -10.85 11.56
C ASP A 72 4.75 -10.83 13.07
N PRO A 73 5.63 -10.32 13.95
CA PRO A 73 5.39 -10.27 15.39
C PRO A 73 4.22 -9.38 15.84
N TYR A 74 3.72 -8.50 14.99
CA TYR A 74 2.56 -7.67 15.28
C TYR A 74 1.26 -8.44 15.04
N PHE A 75 1.18 -9.20 13.96
CA PHE A 75 -0.01 -9.99 13.63
C PHE A 75 -0.07 -11.35 14.32
N SER A 76 1.07 -11.94 14.71
CA SER A 76 1.10 -13.19 15.47
C SER A 76 0.43 -13.06 16.85
N SER A 77 0.42 -11.85 17.43
CA SER A 77 -0.20 -11.53 18.72
C SER A 77 -1.49 -10.72 18.60
N VAL A 78 -2.11 -10.64 17.42
CA VAL A 78 -3.33 -9.83 17.25
C VAL A 78 -4.47 -10.41 18.07
N ARG A 79 -5.20 -9.54 18.76
CA ARG A 79 -6.34 -9.94 19.60
C ARG A 79 -7.56 -10.29 18.75
N ASN A 80 -8.39 -11.20 19.25
CA ASN A 80 -9.60 -11.67 18.54
C ASN A 80 -10.61 -10.54 18.29
N ASP A 81 -10.72 -9.56 19.19
CA ASP A 81 -11.64 -8.43 19.04
C ASP A 81 -11.25 -7.49 17.89
N VAL A 82 -9.95 -7.38 17.58
CA VAL A 82 -9.46 -6.62 16.43
C VAL A 82 -9.86 -7.31 15.11
N LEU A 83 -9.74 -8.64 15.06
CA LEU A 83 -10.16 -9.42 13.90
C LEU A 83 -11.68 -9.41 13.74
N ALA A 84 -12.42 -9.53 14.84
CA ALA A 84 -13.87 -9.38 14.86
C ALA A 84 -14.29 -7.99 14.35
N ALA A 85 -13.59 -6.93 14.74
CA ALA A 85 -13.84 -5.58 14.25
C ALA A 85 -13.57 -5.44 12.74
N TYR A 86 -12.63 -6.18 12.17
CA TYR A 86 -12.47 -6.23 10.71
C TYR A 86 -13.67 -6.88 10.04
N CYS A 87 -14.15 -8.01 10.57
CA CYS A 87 -15.35 -8.68 10.05
C CYS A 87 -16.60 -7.80 10.18
N ASP A 88 -16.83 -7.19 11.33
CA ASP A 88 -17.99 -6.33 11.60
C ASP A 88 -17.90 -4.96 10.91
N GLN A 89 -16.92 -4.14 11.30
CA GLN A 89 -16.88 -2.73 10.89
C GLN A 89 -16.43 -2.54 9.44
N SER A 90 -15.81 -3.56 8.84
CA SER A 90 -15.32 -3.47 7.47
C SER A 90 -16.06 -4.39 6.51
N LEU A 91 -16.01 -5.71 6.71
CA LEU A 91 -16.56 -6.68 5.76
C LEU A 91 -18.09 -6.73 5.77
N ASN A 92 -18.71 -6.75 6.95
CA ASN A 92 -20.17 -6.69 7.11
C ASN A 92 -20.72 -5.33 6.70
N SER A 93 -19.99 -4.24 7.00
CA SER A 93 -20.36 -2.88 6.58
C SER A 93 -20.53 -2.70 5.06
N VAL A 94 -19.94 -3.60 4.27
CA VAL A 94 -20.03 -3.62 2.80
C VAL A 94 -20.79 -4.82 2.25
N GLY A 95 -21.47 -5.61 3.09
CA GLY A 95 -22.36 -6.70 2.65
C GLY A 95 -21.66 -8.01 2.25
N LEU A 96 -20.36 -8.17 2.53
CA LEU A 96 -19.61 -9.39 2.20
C LEU A 96 -19.66 -10.46 3.30
N VAL A 97 -19.91 -10.03 4.54
CA VAL A 97 -19.90 -10.93 5.72
C VAL A 97 -21.16 -10.72 6.53
N ALA A 98 -21.77 -11.80 6.95
CA ALA A 98 -22.87 -11.81 7.90
C ALA A 98 -22.36 -12.02 9.33
N LYS A 99 -22.99 -11.34 10.28
CA LYS A 99 -22.82 -11.57 11.71
C LYS A 99 -23.82 -12.63 12.17
N ILE A 100 -23.33 -13.61 12.93
CA ILE A 100 -24.14 -14.68 13.50
C ILE A 100 -24.27 -14.44 14.99
N TYR A 101 -25.50 -14.29 15.48
CA TYR A 101 -25.82 -14.12 16.89
C TYR A 101 -26.42 -15.41 17.45
N LYS A 102 -25.92 -15.85 18.60
CA LYS A 102 -26.59 -16.92 19.36
C LYS A 102 -27.93 -16.41 19.88
N ALA A 103 -28.94 -17.27 19.90
CA ALA A 103 -30.17 -17.03 20.65
C ALA A 103 -29.87 -16.97 22.17
N SER A 104 -29.40 -15.82 22.65
CA SER A 104 -29.06 -15.54 24.04
C SER A 104 -29.37 -14.06 24.32
N PRO A 105 -29.82 -13.70 25.54
CA PRO A 105 -30.21 -12.33 25.89
C PRO A 105 -29.09 -11.27 25.81
N THR A 106 -27.84 -11.66 25.55
CA THR A 106 -26.68 -10.74 25.55
C THR A 106 -26.32 -10.14 24.18
N ASP A 107 -27.06 -10.43 23.11
CA ASP A 107 -26.96 -9.80 21.78
C ASP A 107 -25.51 -9.59 21.23
N SER A 108 -24.58 -10.49 21.57
CA SER A 108 -23.20 -10.44 21.08
C SER A 108 -23.02 -11.37 19.89
N ALA A 109 -22.38 -10.87 18.84
CA ALA A 109 -22.07 -11.67 17.66
C ALA A 109 -21.12 -12.81 18.07
N TYR A 110 -21.58 -14.05 17.87
CA TYR A 110 -20.85 -15.26 18.22
C TYR A 110 -19.85 -15.66 17.12
N GLY A 111 -20.19 -15.37 15.86
CA GLY A 111 -19.37 -15.76 14.72
C GLY A 111 -19.70 -14.98 13.46
N PHE A 112 -19.03 -15.37 12.38
CA PHE A 112 -19.12 -14.72 11.08
C PHE A 112 -19.29 -15.77 9.98
N SER A 113 -19.99 -15.38 8.92
CA SER A 113 -20.25 -16.19 7.72
C SER A 113 -20.07 -15.33 6.47
N LEU A 114 -19.69 -15.92 5.34
CA LEU A 114 -19.78 -15.21 4.06
C LEU A 114 -21.25 -15.06 3.68
N THR A 115 -21.64 -13.89 3.16
CA THR A 115 -22.89 -13.76 2.40
C THR A 115 -22.71 -14.41 1.03
N GLU A 116 -23.79 -14.59 0.26
CA GLU A 116 -23.68 -15.03 -1.13
C GLU A 116 -22.73 -14.12 -1.93
N ALA A 117 -22.84 -12.80 -1.76
CA ALA A 117 -21.91 -11.84 -2.37
C ALA A 117 -20.47 -11.97 -1.84
N GLY A 118 -20.30 -12.31 -0.55
CA GLY A 118 -18.99 -12.59 0.04
C GLY A 118 -18.30 -13.78 -0.59
N ASP A 119 -19.03 -14.87 -0.77
CA ASP A 119 -18.54 -16.10 -1.39
C ASP A 119 -18.31 -15.90 -2.89
N LYS A 120 -19.23 -15.19 -3.55
CA LYS A 120 -19.18 -14.92 -4.98
C LYS A 120 -18.11 -13.91 -5.39
N TYR A 121 -18.04 -12.76 -4.73
CA TYR A 121 -17.14 -11.67 -5.12
C TYR A 121 -16.01 -11.44 -4.13
N GLY A 122 -16.31 -11.49 -2.83
CA GLY A 122 -15.36 -11.19 -1.76
C GLY A 122 -14.15 -12.13 -1.74
N LYS A 123 -14.41 -13.44 -1.77
CA LYS A 123 -13.38 -14.48 -1.71
C LYS A 123 -12.45 -14.45 -2.92
N ARG A 124 -13.00 -14.35 -4.13
CA ARG A 124 -12.24 -14.21 -5.38
C ARG A 124 -11.37 -12.96 -5.39
N SER A 125 -11.93 -11.85 -4.93
CA SER A 125 -11.19 -10.59 -4.81
C SER A 125 -10.06 -10.69 -3.79
N ALA A 126 -10.29 -11.35 -2.65
CA ALA A 126 -9.24 -11.60 -1.65
C ALA A 126 -8.10 -12.44 -2.20
N ALA A 127 -8.40 -13.54 -2.88
CA ALA A 127 -7.40 -14.36 -3.55
C ALA A 127 -6.62 -13.54 -4.60
N LEU A 128 -7.30 -12.72 -5.40
CA LEU A 128 -6.66 -11.84 -6.38
C LEU A 128 -5.65 -10.88 -5.73
N ALA A 129 -6.05 -10.20 -4.65
CA ALA A 129 -5.17 -9.26 -3.95
C ALA A 129 -3.96 -9.94 -3.34
N LEU A 130 -4.18 -11.08 -2.68
CA LEU A 130 -3.10 -11.87 -2.08
C LEU A 130 -2.10 -12.35 -3.15
N LYS A 131 -2.61 -12.85 -4.28
CA LYS A 131 -1.79 -13.28 -5.40
C LYS A 131 -1.02 -12.11 -6.01
N PHE A 132 -1.68 -10.99 -6.28
CA PHE A 132 -1.05 -9.80 -6.84
C PHE A 132 0.10 -9.31 -5.95
N GLU A 133 -0.14 -9.17 -4.64
CA GLU A 133 0.93 -8.76 -3.73
C GLU A 133 2.04 -9.81 -3.76
N PHE A 134 1.75 -11.11 -3.57
CA PHE A 134 2.79 -12.13 -3.63
C PHE A 134 3.67 -12.08 -4.89
N ASP A 135 3.06 -11.96 -6.08
CA ASP A 135 3.77 -11.92 -7.35
C ASP A 135 4.59 -10.61 -7.53
N ASN A 136 4.17 -9.50 -6.92
CA ASN A 136 4.77 -8.18 -7.13
C ASN A 136 5.47 -7.66 -5.87
N SER A 137 6.47 -8.41 -5.39
CA SER A 137 7.62 -8.02 -4.53
C SER A 137 7.51 -6.81 -3.56
N ASP A 138 7.34 -5.67 -4.19
CA ASP A 138 7.62 -4.31 -3.76
C ASP A 138 6.35 -3.44 -3.67
N ILE A 139 5.20 -3.98 -4.09
CA ILE A 139 3.93 -3.25 -4.17
C ILE A 139 3.02 -3.62 -3.00
N SER A 140 2.56 -2.61 -2.25
CA SER A 140 1.47 -2.76 -1.28
C SER A 140 0.20 -2.13 -1.85
N LEU A 141 -0.86 -2.92 -2.03
CA LEU A 141 -2.16 -2.39 -2.44
C LEU A 141 -2.69 -1.39 -1.42
N TYR A 142 -2.37 -1.59 -0.13
CA TYR A 142 -2.78 -0.68 0.92
C TYR A 142 -2.08 0.68 0.84
N SER A 143 -0.78 0.72 0.51
CA SER A 143 -0.08 2.01 0.44
C SER A 143 -0.61 2.88 -0.70
N ILE A 144 -1.04 2.24 -1.79
CA ILE A 144 -1.50 2.89 -3.02
C ILE A 144 -2.99 3.23 -2.96
N ILE A 145 -3.83 2.23 -2.69
CA ILE A 145 -5.29 2.34 -2.68
C ILE A 145 -5.80 2.80 -1.30
N GLY A 146 -5.00 2.70 -0.24
CA GLY A 146 -5.19 3.38 1.06
C GLY A 146 -6.33 2.90 1.95
N GLN A 147 -6.66 3.71 2.96
CA GLN A 147 -7.53 3.29 4.04
C GLN A 147 -8.98 3.05 3.60
N THR A 148 -9.56 1.94 4.06
CA THR A 148 -10.95 1.52 3.84
C THR A 148 -12.00 2.33 4.62
N ALA A 149 -11.58 3.18 5.57
CA ALA A 149 -12.44 3.75 6.61
C ALA A 149 -12.69 5.27 6.50
N THR A 150 -12.66 5.85 5.30
CA THR A 150 -13.11 7.25 5.14
C THR A 150 -14.62 7.30 5.13
N THR A 151 -15.21 7.73 6.25
CA THR A 151 -16.63 8.01 6.46
C THR A 151 -17.08 9.27 5.70
N SER A 152 -16.94 9.30 4.37
CA SER A 152 -17.66 10.31 3.60
C SER A 152 -19.13 9.88 3.55
N LYS A 153 -20.03 10.71 4.09
CA LYS A 153 -21.50 10.51 4.06
C LYS A 153 -22.08 10.55 2.63
N LYS A 154 -21.25 10.69 1.60
CA LYS A 154 -21.59 10.76 0.17
C LYS A 154 -20.80 9.70 -0.60
N ASP A 155 -21.42 8.53 -0.70
CA ASP A 155 -21.29 7.40 -1.63
C ASP A 155 -19.97 6.87 -2.18
N HIS A 156 -18.79 7.48 -2.03
CA HIS A 156 -17.58 6.86 -2.59
C HIS A 156 -16.37 6.98 -1.66
N ARG A 157 -15.80 5.81 -1.35
CA ARG A 157 -14.64 5.66 -0.47
C ARG A 157 -13.36 6.02 -1.25
N ALA A 158 -12.40 6.68 -0.59
CA ALA A 158 -11.14 7.10 -1.22
C ALA A 158 -10.36 5.97 -1.96
N PRO A 159 -10.41 4.70 -1.51
CA PRO A 159 -9.96 3.55 -2.29
C PRO A 159 -10.53 3.43 -3.70
N GLY A 160 -11.86 3.42 -3.83
CA GLY A 160 -12.54 3.26 -5.11
C GLY A 160 -12.20 4.39 -6.09
N LEU A 161 -12.17 5.64 -5.60
CA LEU A 161 -11.79 6.78 -6.43
C LEU A 161 -10.38 6.64 -7.02
N ARG A 162 -9.40 6.21 -6.22
CA ARG A 162 -8.02 6.01 -6.72
C ARG A 162 -7.94 4.91 -7.76
N ALA A 163 -8.66 3.80 -7.56
CA ALA A 163 -8.74 2.74 -8.56
C ALA A 163 -9.38 3.24 -9.88
N ARG A 164 -10.49 3.99 -9.80
CA ARG A 164 -11.15 4.58 -10.97
C ARG A 164 -10.21 5.54 -11.72
N ILE A 165 -9.46 6.38 -11.01
CA ILE A 165 -8.45 7.26 -11.62
C ILE A 165 -7.43 6.45 -12.44
N LEU A 166 -6.90 5.37 -11.87
CA LEU A 166 -5.92 4.52 -12.54
C LEU A 166 -6.51 3.85 -13.80
N ILE A 167 -7.74 3.33 -13.70
CA ILE A 167 -8.45 2.72 -14.83
C ILE A 167 -8.72 3.75 -15.94
N GLU A 168 -9.21 4.95 -15.60
CA GLU A 168 -9.50 6.02 -16.57
C GLU A 168 -8.26 6.47 -17.35
N LEU A 169 -7.14 6.60 -16.66
CA LEU A 169 -5.86 6.95 -17.29
C LEU A 169 -5.38 5.84 -18.25
N ASN A 170 -5.66 4.57 -17.91
CA ASN A 170 -5.26 3.43 -18.72
C ASN A 170 -6.15 3.34 -19.97
N ASN A 171 -7.46 3.50 -19.81
CA ASN A 171 -8.45 3.50 -20.89
C ASN A 171 -8.23 4.66 -21.87
N SER A 172 -7.63 5.75 -21.42
CA SER A 172 -7.23 6.87 -22.28
C SER A 172 -5.94 6.58 -23.06
N GLY A 173 -5.48 5.33 -23.14
CA GLY A 173 -4.31 4.92 -23.93
C GLY A 173 -3.01 5.50 -23.40
N ASN A 174 -2.89 5.70 -22.08
CA ASN A 174 -1.77 6.39 -21.44
C ASN A 174 -1.54 7.83 -21.92
N THR A 175 -2.57 8.45 -22.53
CA THR A 175 -2.53 9.88 -22.86
C THR A 175 -2.68 10.71 -21.60
N ALA A 176 -2.08 11.88 -21.63
CA ALA A 176 -2.07 12.79 -20.50
C ALA A 176 -3.45 13.46 -20.36
N ILE A 177 -4.06 13.40 -19.18
CA ILE A 177 -5.39 13.96 -18.90
C ILE A 177 -5.27 15.09 -17.88
N ASP A 178 -5.92 16.22 -18.15
CA ASP A 178 -5.99 17.32 -17.20
C ASP A 178 -6.96 17.05 -16.04
N ILE A 179 -6.70 17.64 -14.87
CA ILE A 179 -7.52 17.42 -13.66
C ILE A 179 -9.00 17.77 -13.89
N PRO A 180 -9.38 18.92 -14.49
CA PRO A 180 -10.79 19.23 -14.78
C PRO A 180 -11.50 18.15 -15.60
N THR A 181 -10.89 17.69 -16.71
CA THR A 181 -11.46 16.62 -17.55
C THR A 181 -11.62 15.32 -16.77
N LEU A 182 -10.60 14.91 -16.01
CA LEU A 182 -10.68 13.70 -15.20
C LEU A 182 -11.76 13.80 -14.12
N ALA A 183 -11.89 14.97 -13.47
CA ALA A 183 -12.91 15.22 -12.46
C ALA A 183 -14.32 15.17 -13.05
N GLN A 184 -14.52 15.73 -14.24
CA GLN A 184 -15.78 15.64 -14.98
C GLN A 184 -16.14 14.18 -15.30
N ARG A 185 -15.20 13.39 -15.87
CA ARG A 185 -15.43 11.97 -16.20
C ARG A 185 -15.77 11.13 -14.98
N LEU A 186 -15.11 11.40 -13.85
CA LEU A 186 -15.35 10.68 -12.60
C LEU A 186 -16.59 11.17 -11.83
N GLY A 187 -17.24 12.26 -12.28
CA GLY A 187 -18.35 12.88 -11.55
C GLY A 187 -17.95 13.40 -10.17
N ARG A 188 -16.75 13.97 -10.05
CA ARG A 188 -16.17 14.45 -8.78
C ARG A 188 -15.73 15.91 -8.86
N ASN A 189 -15.60 16.52 -7.69
CA ASN A 189 -14.97 17.84 -7.61
C ASN A 189 -13.45 17.73 -7.82
N ILE A 190 -12.88 18.81 -8.34
CA ILE A 190 -11.46 18.92 -8.70
C ILE A 190 -10.56 18.69 -7.48
N GLU A 191 -10.96 19.19 -6.30
CA GLU A 191 -10.15 19.08 -5.08
C GLU A 191 -9.94 17.61 -4.65
N THR A 192 -11.02 16.83 -4.63
CA THR A 192 -10.99 15.42 -4.22
C THR A 192 -10.12 14.60 -5.19
N VAL A 193 -10.27 14.86 -6.50
CA VAL A 193 -9.44 14.21 -7.53
C VAL A 193 -7.98 14.63 -7.40
N THR A 194 -7.70 15.90 -7.12
CA THR A 194 -6.34 16.40 -6.89
C THR A 194 -5.67 15.71 -5.70
N GLN A 195 -6.39 15.55 -4.58
CA GLN A 195 -5.87 14.86 -3.41
C GLN A 195 -5.57 13.37 -3.70
N ALA A 196 -6.47 12.69 -4.43
CA ALA A 196 -6.27 11.30 -4.82
C ALA A 196 -5.08 11.13 -5.78
N LEU A 197 -4.95 12.02 -6.77
CA LEU A 197 -3.82 12.05 -7.70
C LEU A 197 -2.50 12.27 -6.98
N LYS A 198 -2.45 13.18 -5.99
CA LYS A 198 -1.25 13.43 -5.21
C LYS A 198 -0.78 12.17 -4.46
N ILE A 199 -1.70 11.39 -3.89
CA ILE A 199 -1.36 10.12 -3.24
C ILE A 199 -0.79 9.13 -4.25
N LEU A 200 -1.41 8.99 -5.42
CA LEU A 200 -0.94 8.09 -6.48
C LEU A 200 0.44 8.53 -7.02
N GLU A 201 0.69 9.83 -7.12
CA GLU A 201 1.98 10.41 -7.50
C GLU A 201 3.04 10.21 -6.39
N ASP A 202 2.67 10.32 -5.12
CA ASP A 202 3.56 10.05 -3.96
C ASP A 202 3.86 8.55 -3.80
N GLN A 203 3.13 7.68 -4.49
CA GLN A 203 3.35 6.23 -4.55
C GLN A 203 3.88 5.77 -5.91
N ASP A 204 4.44 6.68 -6.70
CA ASP A 204 5.09 6.40 -7.97
C ASP A 204 4.19 5.65 -8.99
N CYS A 205 2.87 5.84 -8.90
CA CYS A 205 1.91 5.24 -9.83
C CYS A 205 1.69 6.12 -11.06
N LEU A 206 1.82 7.43 -10.92
CA LEU A 206 1.49 8.43 -11.93
C LEU A 206 2.53 9.56 -11.97
N LYS A 207 2.58 10.25 -13.12
CA LYS A 207 3.38 11.45 -13.32
C LYS A 207 2.51 12.68 -13.50
N LYS A 208 2.92 13.78 -12.88
CA LYS A 208 2.46 15.12 -13.23
C LYS A 208 3.35 15.73 -14.32
N GLN A 209 2.78 16.22 -15.42
CA GLN A 209 3.57 16.94 -16.44
C GLN A 209 4.00 18.33 -15.95
N SER A 210 5.14 18.79 -16.44
CA SER A 210 5.70 20.12 -16.13
C SER A 210 4.70 21.20 -16.61
N GLY A 211 4.24 22.05 -15.69
CA GLY A 211 3.16 23.02 -15.95
C GLY A 211 1.88 22.81 -15.12
N GLY A 212 1.73 21.68 -14.43
CA GLY A 212 0.99 21.66 -13.16
C GLY A 212 -0.46 21.17 -13.15
N SER A 213 -1.04 20.69 -14.25
CA SER A 213 -2.46 20.28 -14.28
C SER A 213 -2.77 18.97 -15.01
N ILE A 214 -1.76 18.27 -15.54
CA ILE A 214 -1.95 17.08 -16.39
C ILE A 214 -1.25 15.86 -15.77
N TYR A 215 -1.93 14.71 -15.75
CA TYR A 215 -1.41 13.44 -15.24
C TYR A 215 -1.42 12.33 -16.30
N GLN A 216 -0.44 11.42 -16.21
CA GLN A 216 -0.33 10.23 -17.06
C GLN A 216 0.41 9.09 -16.35
N PHE A 217 0.30 7.86 -16.85
CA PHE A 217 1.24 6.80 -16.51
C PHE A 217 2.64 7.08 -17.07
N ALA A 218 3.67 6.45 -16.49
CA ALA A 218 4.97 6.38 -17.14
C ALA A 218 4.82 5.61 -18.46
N LYS A 219 5.26 6.19 -19.58
CA LYS A 219 5.08 5.56 -20.90
C LYS A 219 5.87 4.25 -20.98
N ASP A 220 5.23 3.19 -21.46
CA ASP A 220 5.89 1.90 -21.73
C ASP A 220 6.75 1.95 -22.99
N ASN A 221 6.28 2.69 -24.00
CA ASN A 221 6.97 2.92 -25.24
C ASN A 221 7.63 4.31 -25.23
N VAL A 222 8.96 4.31 -25.31
CA VAL A 222 9.72 5.52 -25.65
C VAL A 222 9.59 5.71 -27.15
N ASP A 223 9.31 6.94 -27.59
CA ASP A 223 9.44 7.25 -29.00
C ASP A 223 10.91 7.02 -29.38
N LYS A 224 11.15 6.00 -30.22
CA LYS A 224 12.50 5.64 -30.67
C LYS A 224 13.10 6.75 -31.54
N THR A 225 12.29 7.71 -31.98
CA THR A 225 12.76 8.87 -32.73
C THR A 225 13.69 9.70 -31.85
N PRO A 226 14.99 9.73 -32.15
CA PRO A 226 15.94 10.49 -31.35
C PRO A 226 15.64 11.98 -31.55
N VAL A 227 15.38 12.70 -30.46
CA VAL A 227 15.21 14.17 -30.50
C VAL A 227 16.44 14.87 -31.10
N TYR A 228 17.60 14.24 -30.98
CA TYR A 228 18.83 14.68 -31.63
C TYR A 228 19.34 13.60 -32.59
N LYS A 229 19.19 13.83 -33.90
CA LYS A 229 19.66 12.91 -34.95
C LYS A 229 21.13 12.48 -34.78
N ARG A 230 21.98 13.39 -34.31
CA ARG A 230 23.41 13.13 -34.01
C ARG A 230 23.66 12.18 -32.83
N TYR A 231 22.66 11.94 -31.99
CA TYR A 231 22.74 11.07 -30.82
C TYR A 231 21.95 9.76 -30.99
N SER A 232 21.48 9.43 -32.19
CA SER A 232 20.57 8.30 -32.43
C SER A 232 21.05 6.98 -31.83
N LYS A 233 22.29 6.57 -32.15
CA LYS A 233 22.90 5.34 -31.63
C LYS A 233 23.01 5.33 -30.10
N LEU A 234 23.34 6.48 -29.51
CA LEU A 234 23.44 6.63 -28.06
C LEU A 234 22.04 6.56 -27.41
N SER A 235 21.04 7.22 -28.01
CA SER A 235 19.65 7.14 -27.56
C SER A 235 19.09 5.72 -27.61
N GLU A 236 19.40 4.96 -28.66
CA GLU A 236 19.01 3.54 -28.78
C GLU A 236 19.66 2.67 -27.71
N ALA A 237 20.96 2.85 -27.45
CA ALA A 237 21.67 2.12 -26.40
C ALA A 237 21.11 2.40 -25.00
N ILE A 238 20.89 3.69 -24.69
CA ILE A 238 20.26 4.12 -23.44
C ILE A 238 18.86 3.51 -23.32
N TYR A 239 18.04 3.58 -24.38
CA TYR A 239 16.70 3.00 -24.41
C TYR A 239 16.70 1.50 -24.11
N LYS A 240 17.57 0.74 -24.79
CA LYS A 240 17.69 -0.71 -24.60
C LYS A 240 18.02 -1.05 -23.15
N PHE A 241 19.00 -0.36 -22.57
CA PHE A 241 19.37 -0.55 -21.18
C PHE A 241 18.23 -0.22 -20.20
N ILE A 242 17.50 0.88 -20.44
CA ILE A 242 16.32 1.23 -19.62
C ILE A 242 15.29 0.10 -19.64
N GLN A 243 14.99 -0.47 -20.82
CA GLN A 243 14.03 -1.57 -20.94
C GLN A 243 14.49 -2.83 -20.17
N GLU A 244 15.80 -3.11 -20.15
CA GLU A 244 16.37 -4.24 -19.40
C GLU A 244 16.29 -4.04 -17.87
N VAL A 245 16.45 -2.81 -17.40
CA VAL A 245 16.46 -2.47 -15.97
C VAL A 245 15.06 -2.24 -15.40
N ARG A 246 14.11 -1.81 -16.24
CA ARG A 246 12.74 -1.48 -15.83
C ARG A 246 11.97 -2.62 -15.18
N ASN A 247 12.29 -3.86 -15.53
CA ASN A 247 11.70 -5.05 -14.91
C ASN A 247 12.40 -5.46 -13.59
N LYS A 248 13.49 -4.79 -13.21
CA LYS A 248 14.38 -5.21 -12.11
C LYS A 248 14.55 -4.16 -11.02
N LYS A 249 14.33 -2.88 -11.32
CA LYS A 249 14.55 -1.77 -10.39
C LYS A 249 13.46 -0.71 -10.52
N ASP A 250 13.17 -0.03 -9.42
CA ASP A 250 12.29 1.14 -9.38
C ASP A 250 12.98 2.44 -9.81
N PHE A 251 14.31 2.48 -9.66
CA PHE A 251 15.15 3.65 -9.91
C PHE A 251 16.39 3.25 -10.69
N LEU A 252 16.84 4.14 -11.57
CA LEU A 252 18.10 4.05 -12.28
C LEU A 252 18.95 5.27 -11.94
N SER A 253 20.18 5.08 -11.47
CA SER A 253 21.07 6.22 -11.26
C SER A 253 21.75 6.67 -12.56
N LEU A 254 22.11 7.95 -12.65
CA LEU A 254 22.88 8.47 -13.78
C LEU A 254 24.26 7.81 -13.84
N GLU A 255 24.88 7.54 -12.69
CA GLU A 255 26.18 6.87 -12.59
C GLU A 255 26.11 5.42 -13.09
N GLU A 256 25.05 4.68 -12.73
CA GLU A 256 24.80 3.32 -13.23
C GLU A 256 24.63 3.34 -14.74
N LEU A 257 23.82 4.26 -15.27
CA LEU A 257 23.60 4.42 -16.70
C LEU A 257 24.91 4.74 -17.44
N ILE A 258 25.71 5.67 -16.92
CA ILE A 258 27.01 6.01 -17.51
C ILE A 258 27.93 4.80 -17.49
N SER A 259 28.01 4.07 -16.39
CA SER A 259 28.88 2.89 -16.25
C SER A 259 28.53 1.79 -17.26
N GLU A 260 27.24 1.59 -17.55
CA GLU A 260 26.81 0.53 -18.46
C GLU A 260 26.88 0.94 -19.94
N VAL A 261 26.47 2.17 -20.26
CA VAL A 261 26.35 2.62 -21.65
C VAL A 261 27.69 3.13 -22.20
N SER A 262 28.51 3.79 -21.38
CA SER A 262 29.73 4.45 -21.86
C SER A 262 30.77 3.52 -22.51
N PRO A 263 31.01 2.28 -22.01
CA PRO A 263 31.94 1.35 -22.64
C PRO A 263 31.66 1.08 -24.12
N GLN A 264 30.39 1.17 -24.55
CA GLN A 264 29.97 0.93 -25.95
C GLN A 264 30.40 2.07 -26.91
N PHE A 265 30.83 3.21 -26.36
CA PHE A 265 31.18 4.42 -27.13
C PHE A 265 32.60 4.90 -26.85
N GLU A 266 33.41 4.10 -26.15
CA GLU A 266 34.83 4.37 -25.94
C GLU A 266 35.57 4.51 -27.28
N GLY A 267 36.45 5.51 -27.38
CA GLY A 267 37.18 5.83 -28.60
C GLY A 267 36.42 6.68 -29.63
N THR A 268 35.09 6.75 -29.57
CA THR A 268 34.29 7.59 -30.49
C THR A 268 33.92 8.94 -29.88
N TRP A 269 33.82 9.00 -28.54
CA TRP A 269 33.43 10.21 -27.81
C TRP A 269 34.46 10.58 -26.76
N ASN A 270 34.67 11.88 -26.59
CA ASN A 270 35.30 12.40 -25.37
C ASN A 270 34.38 12.13 -24.16
N LYS A 271 34.95 11.65 -23.05
CA LYS A 271 34.21 11.27 -21.83
C LYS A 271 33.24 12.35 -21.33
N THR A 272 33.68 13.62 -21.29
CA THR A 272 32.84 14.74 -20.83
C THR A 272 31.68 14.99 -21.79
N ASN A 273 31.93 14.91 -23.10
CA ASN A 273 30.90 15.11 -24.13
C ASN A 273 29.88 13.97 -24.13
N LEU A 274 30.31 12.73 -23.89
CA LEU A 274 29.43 11.57 -23.78
C LEU A 274 28.49 11.71 -22.58
N ILE A 275 29.02 12.05 -21.41
CA ILE A 275 28.23 12.26 -20.19
C ILE A 275 27.20 13.39 -20.41
N ASN A 276 27.59 14.49 -21.05
CA ASN A 276 26.67 15.59 -21.36
C ASN A 276 25.58 15.16 -22.35
N ALA A 277 25.92 14.36 -23.36
CA ALA A 277 24.94 13.81 -24.30
C ALA A 277 23.95 12.86 -23.61
N ILE A 278 24.43 11.96 -22.74
CA ILE A 278 23.59 11.08 -21.91
C ILE A 278 22.60 11.91 -21.08
N ARG A 279 23.07 12.96 -20.39
CA ARG A 279 22.21 13.85 -19.60
C ARG A 279 21.13 14.52 -20.43
N LEU A 280 21.47 15.00 -21.64
CA LEU A 280 20.50 15.63 -22.54
C LEU A 280 19.41 14.65 -22.98
N ILE A 281 19.80 13.43 -23.37
CA ILE A 281 18.85 12.38 -23.77
C ILE A 281 17.95 11.99 -22.61
N MET A 282 18.51 11.83 -21.41
CA MET A 282 17.72 11.45 -20.23
C MET A 282 16.73 12.54 -19.80
N ASN A 283 17.12 13.82 -19.87
CA ASN A 283 16.21 14.94 -19.64
C ASN A 283 15.05 14.94 -20.65
N ASP A 284 15.34 14.56 -21.89
CA ASP A 284 14.31 14.43 -22.91
C ASP A 284 13.36 13.25 -22.63
N PHE A 285 13.88 12.08 -22.24
CA PHE A 285 13.04 10.96 -21.77
C PHE A 285 12.19 11.33 -20.55
N VAL A 286 12.71 12.15 -19.62
CA VAL A 286 11.88 12.73 -18.54
C VAL A 286 10.77 13.59 -19.14
N ARG A 287 11.06 14.52 -20.06
CA ARG A 287 10.04 15.37 -20.70
C ARG A 287 8.98 14.57 -21.46
N GLN A 288 9.40 13.53 -22.18
CA GLN A 288 8.49 12.64 -22.91
C GLN A 288 7.62 11.76 -22.00
N GLY A 289 7.98 11.66 -20.71
CA GLY A 289 7.23 10.92 -19.71
C GLY A 289 7.63 9.45 -19.56
N VAL A 290 8.84 9.10 -19.98
CA VAL A 290 9.44 7.77 -19.80
C VAL A 290 9.82 7.53 -18.35
N PHE A 291 10.29 8.59 -17.67
CA PHE A 291 10.67 8.56 -16.26
C PHE A 291 9.76 9.47 -15.42
N LEU A 292 9.47 9.06 -14.18
CA LEU A 292 8.88 9.90 -13.15
C LEU A 292 9.92 10.89 -12.64
N GLU A 293 9.50 12.13 -12.38
CA GLU A 293 10.39 13.20 -11.93
C GLU A 293 10.81 12.95 -10.48
N ASN A 294 12.10 13.10 -10.19
CA ASN A 294 12.63 12.76 -8.89
C ASN A 294 12.34 13.87 -7.86
N LYS A 295 11.63 13.53 -6.77
CA LYS A 295 11.18 14.47 -5.73
C LYS A 295 12.27 14.87 -4.72
N SER A 296 13.49 14.35 -4.81
CA SER A 296 14.58 14.77 -3.92
C SER A 296 14.99 16.22 -4.25
N GLY A 297 14.34 17.18 -3.60
CA GLY A 297 14.38 18.63 -3.83
C GLY A 297 15.72 19.34 -3.61
N LYS A 298 16.82 18.82 -4.16
CA LYS A 298 18.02 19.62 -4.39
C LYS A 298 18.05 19.98 -5.87
N LYS A 299 17.92 21.28 -6.18
CA LYS A 299 18.30 21.83 -7.49
C LYS A 299 19.71 21.29 -7.82
N GLY A 300 19.80 20.37 -8.79
CA GLY A 300 21.05 19.74 -9.22
C GLY A 300 21.22 18.24 -8.92
N SER A 301 20.31 17.57 -8.19
CA SER A 301 20.37 16.10 -8.00
C SER A 301 19.58 15.35 -9.09
N THR A 302 20.02 15.46 -10.34
CA THR A 302 19.50 14.68 -11.50
C THR A 302 20.00 13.24 -11.53
N ASN A 303 20.44 12.70 -10.39
CA ASN A 303 21.21 11.46 -10.36
C ASN A 303 20.34 10.20 -10.27
N PHE A 304 19.01 10.30 -10.15
CA PHE A 304 18.14 9.13 -10.24
C PHE A 304 16.90 9.41 -11.07
N TYR A 305 16.55 8.43 -11.91
CA TYR A 305 15.41 8.41 -12.80
C TYR A 305 14.46 7.29 -12.34
N ASN A 306 13.22 7.65 -12.02
CA ASN A 306 12.23 6.68 -11.58
C ASN A 306 11.53 6.07 -12.79
N ILE A 307 11.58 4.74 -12.92
CA ILE A 307 11.10 3.95 -14.07
C ILE A 307 9.82 3.18 -13.79
N SER A 308 9.20 3.43 -12.63
CA SER A 308 8.07 2.67 -12.09
C SER A 308 6.95 2.45 -13.12
N GLN A 309 6.58 1.18 -13.28
CA GLN A 309 5.35 0.73 -13.97
C GLN A 309 4.24 0.37 -12.98
N LYS A 310 4.38 0.72 -11.70
CA LYS A 310 3.49 0.28 -10.61
C LYS A 310 2.03 0.56 -10.93
N GLY A 311 1.73 1.75 -11.43
CA GLY A 311 0.37 2.15 -11.82
C GLY A 311 -0.24 1.21 -12.88
N SER A 312 0.43 1.01 -14.00
CA SER A 312 -0.03 0.14 -15.10
C SER A 312 -0.11 -1.33 -14.67
N LEU A 313 0.87 -1.82 -13.89
CA LEU A 313 0.87 -3.17 -13.34
C LEU A 313 -0.34 -3.42 -12.44
N ILE A 314 -0.69 -2.45 -11.58
CA ILE A 314 -1.87 -2.54 -10.72
C ILE A 314 -3.15 -2.55 -11.56
N VAL A 315 -3.24 -1.73 -12.61
CA VAL A 315 -4.42 -1.74 -13.48
C VAL A 315 -4.55 -3.10 -14.18
N ASN A 316 -3.51 -3.56 -14.83
CA ASN A 316 -3.56 -4.73 -15.70
C ASN A 316 -3.66 -6.05 -14.92
N ASN A 317 -2.96 -6.16 -13.79
CA ASN A 317 -2.84 -7.42 -13.06
C ASN A 317 -3.73 -7.48 -11.81
N PHE A 318 -4.37 -6.37 -11.42
CA PHE A 318 -5.26 -6.34 -10.26
C PHE A 318 -6.62 -5.69 -10.56
N LEU A 319 -6.67 -4.41 -10.95
CA LEU A 319 -7.95 -3.69 -11.06
C LEU A 319 -8.82 -4.16 -12.23
N ASN A 320 -8.26 -4.43 -13.41
CA ASN A 320 -9.01 -4.96 -14.55
C ASN A 320 -9.53 -6.37 -14.27
N PRO A 321 -8.70 -7.34 -13.79
CA PRO A 321 -9.22 -8.63 -13.35
C PRO A 321 -10.29 -8.51 -12.26
N LEU A 322 -10.12 -7.59 -11.30
CA LEU A 322 -11.11 -7.34 -10.27
C LEU A 322 -12.44 -6.84 -10.86
N TYR A 323 -12.39 -5.91 -11.81
CA TYR A 323 -13.58 -5.41 -12.50
C TYR A 323 -14.29 -6.51 -13.29
N LEU A 324 -13.55 -7.40 -13.97
CA LEU A 324 -14.14 -8.55 -14.67
C LEU A 324 -14.88 -9.49 -13.71
N LEU A 325 -14.34 -9.71 -12.50
CA LEU A 325 -15.06 -10.47 -11.47
C LEU A 325 -16.37 -9.79 -11.03
N MET A 326 -16.47 -8.46 -11.11
CA MET A 326 -17.68 -7.73 -10.71
C MET A 326 -18.78 -7.78 -11.77
N ILE A 327 -18.43 -8.03 -13.04
CA ILE A 327 -19.37 -8.20 -14.16
C ILE A 327 -20.06 -9.57 -14.12
N ASP A 328 -19.50 -10.54 -13.39
CA ASP A 328 -20.12 -11.83 -13.12
C ASP A 328 -20.29 -12.72 -14.37
N ASP A 329 -19.28 -12.71 -15.25
CA ASP A 329 -19.21 -13.64 -16.37
C ASP A 329 -18.79 -15.04 -15.88
N VAL A 330 -19.65 -16.03 -16.12
CA VAL A 330 -19.46 -17.42 -15.64
C VAL A 330 -18.17 -18.04 -16.17
N THR A 331 -17.83 -17.80 -17.44
CA THR A 331 -16.64 -18.39 -18.08
C THR A 331 -15.36 -17.82 -17.48
N ILE A 332 -15.36 -16.50 -17.23
CA ILE A 332 -14.24 -15.83 -16.56
C ILE A 332 -14.11 -16.35 -15.13
N THR A 333 -15.23 -16.55 -14.43
CA THR A 333 -15.27 -16.94 -13.02
C THR A 333 -14.74 -18.35 -12.78
N GLU A 334 -15.15 -19.34 -13.57
CA GLU A 334 -14.66 -20.73 -13.42
C GLU A 334 -13.16 -20.84 -13.70
N SER A 335 -12.68 -20.13 -14.72
CA SER A 335 -11.25 -20.04 -15.04
C SER A 335 -10.47 -19.39 -13.89
N PHE A 336 -11.02 -18.33 -13.30
CA PHE A 336 -10.43 -17.61 -12.18
C PHE A 336 -10.31 -18.48 -10.92
N ASP A 337 -11.32 -19.29 -10.62
CA ASP A 337 -11.32 -20.16 -9.44
C ASP A 337 -10.15 -21.15 -9.49
N ARG A 338 -9.97 -21.83 -10.62
CA ARG A 338 -8.87 -22.80 -10.81
C ARG A 338 -7.50 -22.13 -10.83
N GLN A 339 -7.37 -20.96 -11.48
CA GLN A 339 -6.08 -20.30 -11.69
C GLN A 339 -5.62 -19.43 -10.53
N VAL A 340 -6.53 -18.98 -9.67
CA VAL A 340 -6.21 -18.03 -8.60
C VAL A 340 -6.69 -18.53 -7.25
N VAL A 341 -7.99 -18.80 -7.09
CA VAL A 341 -8.56 -19.12 -5.77
C VAL A 341 -7.98 -20.42 -5.22
N GLU A 342 -8.05 -21.51 -5.96
CA GLU A 342 -7.54 -22.83 -5.53
C GLU A 342 -6.04 -22.80 -5.22
N ILE A 343 -5.25 -22.07 -6.02
CA ILE A 343 -3.80 -21.93 -5.83
C ILE A 343 -3.50 -21.17 -4.54
N VAL A 344 -4.21 -20.06 -4.31
CA VAL A 344 -4.04 -19.24 -3.10
C VAL A 344 -4.52 -20.02 -1.87
N GLU A 345 -5.64 -20.72 -1.92
CA GLU A 345 -6.15 -21.53 -0.81
C GLU A 345 -5.16 -22.64 -0.42
N LYS A 346 -4.65 -23.39 -1.40
CA LYS A 346 -3.68 -24.48 -1.17
C LYS A 346 -2.40 -23.97 -0.50
N ASN A 347 -2.01 -22.73 -0.77
CA ASN A 347 -0.77 -22.12 -0.29
C ASN A 347 -1.02 -20.90 0.60
N LEU A 348 -2.18 -20.82 1.27
CA LEU A 348 -2.67 -19.59 1.90
C LEU A 348 -1.66 -18.99 2.87
N LYS A 349 -0.92 -19.83 3.59
CA LYS A 349 0.17 -19.40 4.48
C LYS A 349 1.20 -18.51 3.76
N ALA A 350 1.76 -18.96 2.64
CA ALA A 350 2.81 -18.19 1.95
C ALA A 350 2.29 -16.84 1.44
N TYR A 351 1.08 -16.83 0.87
CA TYR A 351 0.42 -15.61 0.41
C TYR A 351 0.08 -14.65 1.56
N ALA A 352 -0.45 -15.18 2.67
CA ALA A 352 -0.78 -14.40 3.86
C ALA A 352 0.45 -13.75 4.50
N GLU A 353 1.53 -14.52 4.70
CA GLU A 353 2.76 -13.99 5.27
C GLU A 353 3.35 -12.86 4.41
N ALA A 354 3.32 -13.01 3.08
CA ALA A 354 3.79 -11.98 2.15
C ALA A 354 2.94 -10.71 2.25
N ALA A 355 1.62 -10.82 2.14
CA ALA A 355 0.70 -9.69 2.19
C ALA A 355 0.77 -8.93 3.53
N VAL A 356 0.86 -9.66 4.64
CA VAL A 356 0.95 -9.07 5.98
C VAL A 356 2.27 -8.31 6.16
N ARG A 357 3.41 -8.89 5.76
CA ARG A 357 4.71 -8.22 5.80
C ARG A 357 4.72 -6.91 5.03
N ARG A 358 3.98 -6.83 3.92
CA ARG A 358 3.85 -5.59 3.15
C ARG A 358 2.90 -4.58 3.73
N TYR A 359 1.84 -5.03 4.39
CA TYR A 359 0.92 -4.15 5.06
C TYR A 359 1.55 -3.50 6.32
N SER A 360 2.36 -4.26 7.06
CA SER A 360 2.89 -3.89 8.38
C SER A 360 3.51 -2.47 8.45
N PRO A 361 4.39 -2.05 7.50
CA PRO A 361 4.99 -0.71 7.50
C PRO A 361 3.99 0.45 7.38
N TYR A 362 2.80 0.19 6.82
CA TYR A 362 1.75 1.18 6.61
C TYR A 362 0.64 1.11 7.67
N SER A 363 0.70 0.14 8.57
CA SER A 363 -0.27 -0.06 9.64
C SER A 363 -0.17 1.02 10.70
N LYS A 364 -1.28 1.74 10.96
CA LYS A 364 -1.36 2.69 12.08
C LYS A 364 -1.11 2.00 13.43
N GLY A 365 -1.50 0.73 13.58
CA GLY A 365 -1.30 -0.03 14.80
C GLY A 365 0.18 -0.36 15.03
N GLN A 366 0.89 -0.77 13.97
CA GLN A 366 2.33 -0.99 14.04
C GLN A 366 3.08 0.31 14.31
N ALA A 367 2.76 1.39 13.62
CA ALA A 367 3.35 2.71 13.87
C ALA A 367 3.14 3.19 15.32
N ARG A 368 1.98 2.88 15.93
CA ARG A 368 1.71 3.16 17.36
C ARG A 368 2.56 2.27 18.27
N LYS A 369 2.72 0.99 17.96
CA LYS A 369 3.55 0.05 18.73
C LYS A 369 5.03 0.44 18.67
N GLU A 370 5.52 0.81 17.49
CA GLU A 370 6.88 1.34 17.30
C GLU A 370 7.08 2.65 18.07
N LYS A 371 6.12 3.58 18.00
CA LYS A 371 6.12 4.79 18.83
C LYS A 371 6.21 4.44 20.32
N GLY A 372 5.39 3.51 20.79
CA GLY A 372 5.40 3.04 22.18
C GLY A 372 6.75 2.45 22.58
N GLY A 373 7.34 1.59 21.75
CA GLY A 373 8.66 1.02 21.98
C GLY A 373 9.78 2.07 22.00
N ILE A 374 9.70 3.11 21.16
CA ILE A 374 10.62 4.25 21.21
C ILE A 374 10.48 5.00 22.54
N ILE A 375 9.26 5.29 22.98
CA ILE A 375 9.01 5.94 24.28
C ILE A 375 9.57 5.08 25.42
N THR A 376 9.32 3.76 25.43
CA THR A 376 9.88 2.86 26.44
C THR A 376 11.41 2.92 26.47
N LYS A 377 12.08 2.87 25.31
CA LYS A 377 13.54 3.01 25.22
C LYS A 377 14.04 4.36 25.73
N ILE A 378 13.32 5.45 25.44
CA ILE A 378 13.63 6.78 26.00
C ILE A 378 13.57 6.70 27.53
N VAL A 379 12.48 6.15 28.08
CA VAL A 379 12.31 6.03 29.53
C VAL A 379 13.42 5.17 30.16
N GLU A 380 13.75 4.01 29.59
CA GLU A 380 14.85 3.16 30.07
C GLU A 380 16.18 3.89 30.07
N LEU A 381 16.49 4.61 28.98
CA LEU A 381 17.69 5.42 28.87
C LEU A 381 17.73 6.53 29.92
N LEU A 382 16.67 7.32 30.03
CA LEU A 382 16.59 8.41 31.01
C LEU A 382 16.65 7.88 32.45
N THR A 383 16.12 6.69 32.71
CA THR A 383 16.24 6.01 34.00
C THR A 383 17.70 5.66 34.29
N LYS A 384 18.44 5.14 33.30
CA LYS A 384 19.87 4.81 33.42
C LYS A 384 20.73 6.04 33.68
N PHE A 385 20.43 7.17 33.04
CA PHE A 385 21.14 8.43 33.27
C PHE A 385 20.72 9.13 34.58
N GLY A 386 19.56 8.77 35.14
CA GLY A 386 19.08 9.25 36.42
C GLY A 386 19.08 10.78 36.52
N LYS A 387 19.65 11.32 37.61
CA LYS A 387 19.69 12.77 37.87
C LYS A 387 20.51 13.55 36.85
N SER A 388 21.48 12.90 36.20
CA SER A 388 22.40 13.51 35.23
C SER A 388 21.71 13.85 33.90
N GLY A 389 20.60 13.17 33.60
CA GLY A 389 19.86 13.29 32.34
C GLY A 389 20.67 12.86 31.11
N ALA A 390 19.97 12.69 29.99
CA ALA A 390 20.57 12.38 28.70
C ALA A 390 20.42 13.56 27.74
N THR A 391 21.39 13.76 26.86
CA THR A 391 21.31 14.74 25.76
C THR A 391 20.44 14.20 24.62
N MET A 392 20.06 15.06 23.68
CA MET A 392 19.35 14.63 22.46
C MET A 392 20.20 13.63 21.65
N GLU A 393 21.50 13.84 21.61
CA GLU A 393 22.47 13.00 20.93
C GLU A 393 22.55 11.61 21.57
N ASP A 394 22.62 11.52 22.91
CA ASP A 394 22.57 10.23 23.64
C ASP A 394 21.28 9.45 23.32
N ILE A 395 20.16 10.16 23.26
CA ILE A 395 18.84 9.57 22.97
C ILE A 395 18.77 9.07 21.52
N ILE A 396 19.29 9.85 20.56
CA ILE A 396 19.32 9.47 19.15
C ILE A 396 20.20 8.23 18.94
N GLU A 397 21.39 8.22 19.55
CA GLU A 397 22.34 7.12 19.46
C GLU A 397 21.75 5.84 20.05
N ALA A 398 21.19 5.90 21.25
CA ALA A 398 20.62 4.73 21.92
C ALA A 398 19.39 4.14 21.21
N ILE A 399 18.57 4.99 20.58
CA ILE A 399 17.35 4.54 19.88
C ILE A 399 17.66 4.06 18.47
N GLY A 400 18.76 4.53 17.87
CA GLY A 400 19.11 4.26 16.47
C GLY A 400 18.17 4.95 15.47
N CYS A 401 17.47 6.01 15.88
CA CYS A 401 16.56 6.75 15.00
C CYS A 401 17.29 7.92 14.34
N SER A 402 17.40 7.91 13.01
CA SER A 402 18.11 8.95 12.23
C SER A 402 17.40 10.32 12.19
N LYS A 403 16.18 10.46 12.73
CA LYS A 403 15.36 11.67 12.60
C LYS A 403 15.19 12.40 13.94
N ARG A 404 16.09 13.35 14.24
CA ARG A 404 16.02 14.26 15.42
C ARG A 404 14.62 14.83 15.67
N LYS A 405 13.95 15.30 14.62
CA LYS A 405 12.60 15.90 14.68
C LYS A 405 11.54 14.95 15.26
N THR A 406 11.67 13.64 15.00
CA THR A 406 10.74 12.64 15.53
C THR A 406 10.94 12.45 17.03
N ILE A 407 12.19 12.36 17.48
CA ILE A 407 12.54 12.26 18.90
C ILE A 407 12.14 13.52 19.67
N SER A 408 12.39 14.72 19.11
CA SER A 408 11.95 15.99 19.72
C SER A 408 10.45 16.00 19.99
N LYS A 409 9.61 15.57 19.05
CA LYS A 409 8.16 15.49 19.26
C LYS A 409 7.76 14.53 20.38
N TYR A 410 8.48 13.42 20.55
CA TYR A 410 8.19 12.50 21.65
C TYR A 410 8.58 13.07 23.00
N LEU A 411 9.74 13.74 23.07
CA LEU A 411 10.16 14.43 24.28
C LEU A 411 9.23 15.60 24.64
N GLU A 412 8.74 16.36 23.65
CA GLU A 412 7.71 17.39 23.85
C GLU A 412 6.42 16.81 24.44
N ILE A 413 5.94 15.67 23.92
CA ILE A 413 4.76 15.00 24.46
C ILE A 413 5.03 14.53 25.90
N MET A 414 6.18 13.92 26.16
CA MET A 414 6.54 13.43 27.50
C MET A 414 6.71 14.58 28.51
N GLU A 415 7.17 15.76 28.08
CA GLU A 415 7.23 16.96 28.91
C GLU A 415 5.82 17.52 29.18
N GLN A 416 4.95 17.56 28.16
CA GLN A 416 3.56 17.99 28.30
C GLN A 416 2.74 17.07 29.22
N GLU A 417 3.04 15.78 29.21
CA GLU A 417 2.43 14.77 30.08
C GLU A 417 3.14 14.66 31.45
N ASP A 418 4.06 15.59 31.76
CA ASP A 418 4.78 15.70 33.03
C ASP A 418 5.68 14.50 33.41
N TYR A 419 6.05 13.65 32.44
CA TYR A 419 6.94 12.50 32.67
C TYR A 419 8.42 12.88 32.75
N ILE A 420 8.83 13.94 32.05
CA ILE A 420 10.22 14.37 31.98
C ILE A 420 10.34 15.88 32.22
N GLU A 421 11.54 16.32 32.58
CA GLU A 421 11.89 17.73 32.60
C GLU A 421 13.11 18.01 31.71
N ILE A 422 13.10 19.21 31.13
CA ILE A 422 14.20 19.72 30.32
C ILE A 422 15.11 20.58 31.21
N MET A 423 16.34 20.11 31.41
CA MET A 423 17.40 20.82 32.11
C MET A 423 18.22 21.63 31.11
N LYS A 424 18.36 22.94 31.38
CA LYS A 424 19.33 23.78 30.69
C LYS A 424 20.73 23.45 31.21
N THR A 425 21.69 23.29 30.30
CA THR A 425 23.10 23.14 30.66
C THR A 425 23.80 24.51 30.65
N ALA A 426 25.07 24.55 31.06
CA ALA A 426 25.91 25.75 30.95
C ALA A 426 26.11 26.20 29.48
N ASN A 427 25.92 25.28 28.53
CA ASN A 427 25.88 25.59 27.11
C ASN A 427 24.43 25.90 26.69
N PRO A 428 24.11 27.13 26.26
CA PRO A 428 22.74 27.52 25.91
C PRO A 428 22.16 26.77 24.69
N LYS A 429 22.99 26.02 23.96
CA LYS A 429 22.57 25.17 22.83
C LYS A 429 22.34 23.71 23.22
N GLU A 430 22.60 23.32 24.46
CA GLU A 430 22.53 21.93 24.92
C GLU A 430 21.52 21.78 26.05
N TYR A 431 20.57 20.87 25.82
CA TYR A 431 19.51 20.52 26.76
C TYR A 431 19.69 19.07 27.18
N ARG A 432 19.42 18.80 28.46
CA ARG A 432 19.37 17.44 29.00
C ARG A 432 17.95 17.10 29.43
N TYR A 433 17.53 15.90 29.13
CA TYR A 433 16.22 15.38 29.48
C TYR A 433 16.40 14.42 30.65
N ARG A 434 15.54 14.47 31.66
CA ARG A 434 15.51 13.46 32.72
C ARG A 434 14.08 13.16 33.16
N ILE A 435 13.86 11.99 33.71
CA ILE A 435 12.57 11.61 34.29
C ILE A 435 12.31 12.48 35.52
N LYS A 436 11.13 13.13 35.55
CA LYS A 436 10.59 13.66 36.81
C LYS A 436 10.26 12.45 37.67
N LYS A 437 10.89 12.31 38.83
CA LYS A 437 10.60 11.20 39.75
C LYS A 437 9.08 11.03 39.87
N ALA A 438 8.57 9.83 39.61
CA ALA A 438 7.22 9.47 39.99
C ALA A 438 7.09 9.75 41.50
N SER A 439 6.21 10.68 41.85
CA SER A 439 5.76 10.91 43.23
C SER A 439 4.97 9.73 43.73
#